data_AF-A0A4Z1KHP1-F1
#
_entry.id   AF-A0A4Z1KHP1-F1
#
_cell.length_a   1.000
_cell.length_b   1.000
_cell.length_c   1.000
_cell.angle_alpha   90.00
_cell.angle_beta   90.00
_cell.angle_gamma   90.00
#
_symmetry.space_group_name_H-M   'P 1'
#
loop_
_entity.id
_entity.type
_entity.pdbx_description
1 polymer ?
#
loop_
_entity_poly.entity_id
_entity_poly.type
_entity_poly.pdbx_seq_one_letter_code
_entity_poly.pdbx_strand_id
1 'polypeptide(L)'
;MSNNDTLQHEMGPHVVALDDEWAIEHYLVFRFPWDPEARGIYFLKALHGLHCLKVLRRAFNDYERGDEIGSSAGHVHHCLDALRQDMMCNADDSPMPMNDFPNNIGH
;
A
#
# COMPACT_ATOMS: atom_id res chain seq x y z
N MET A 1 -17.37 12.69 -8.04
CA MET A 1 -16.41 13.81 -7.92
C MET A 1 -15.53 13.48 -6.72
N SER A 2 -14.30 13.04 -6.96
CA SER A 2 -13.34 12.78 -5.88
C SER A 2 -12.83 14.13 -5.37
N ASN A 3 -13.01 14.40 -4.08
CA ASN A 3 -12.52 15.64 -3.46
C ASN A 3 -11.02 15.47 -3.17
N ASN A 4 -10.27 16.58 -3.24
CA ASN A 4 -8.81 16.58 -3.04
C ASN A 4 -8.39 15.97 -1.69
N ASP A 5 -9.25 16.06 -0.67
CA ASP A 5 -9.07 15.44 0.64
C ASP A 5 -9.13 13.90 0.60
N THR A 6 -9.93 13.33 -0.30
CA THR A 6 -10.05 11.87 -0.48
C THR A 6 -8.77 11.32 -1.10
N LEU A 7 -8.22 12.01 -2.10
CA LEU A 7 -6.95 11.65 -2.73
C LEU A 7 -5.78 11.71 -1.74
N GLN A 8 -5.72 12.70 -0.84
CA GLN A 8 -4.67 12.75 0.18
C GLN A 8 -4.83 11.65 1.24
N HIS A 9 -6.07 11.25 1.56
CA HIS A 9 -6.34 10.17 2.50
C HIS A 9 -6.04 8.78 1.90
N GLU A 10 -6.26 8.62 0.60
CA GLU A 10 -6.02 7.40 -0.16
C GLU A 10 -4.55 7.27 -0.59
N MET A 11 -3.90 8.36 -1.00
CA MET A 11 -2.52 8.35 -1.54
C MET A 11 -1.43 8.75 -0.56
N GLY A 12 -1.76 9.27 0.64
CA GLY A 12 -0.86 9.51 1.80
C GLY A 12 0.58 10.01 1.51
N PRO A 13 1.51 9.97 2.48
CA PRO A 13 2.92 10.28 2.25
C PRO A 13 3.71 9.09 1.67
N HIS A 14 3.04 8.14 1.02
CA HIS A 14 3.63 6.86 0.64
C HIS A 14 3.98 6.75 -0.85
N VAL A 15 3.86 7.86 -1.57
CA VAL A 15 4.17 7.95 -2.99
C VAL A 15 5.46 8.70 -3.26
N VAL A 16 6.22 8.21 -4.23
CA VAL A 16 7.41 8.85 -4.79
C VAL A 16 7.25 8.99 -6.30
N ALA A 17 7.82 10.06 -6.86
CA ALA A 17 7.91 10.24 -8.31
C ALA A 17 9.32 9.83 -8.75
N LEU A 18 9.41 8.88 -9.68
CA LEU A 18 10.68 8.38 -10.21
C LEU A 18 10.85 8.82 -11.66
N ASP A 19 12.10 8.98 -12.09
CA ASP A 19 12.41 9.18 -13.50
C ASP A 19 12.24 7.87 -14.29
N ASP A 20 11.99 8.03 -15.58
CA ASP A 20 11.70 6.91 -16.47
C ASP A 20 12.91 6.01 -16.71
N GLU A 21 14.13 6.55 -16.73
CA GLU A 21 15.34 5.78 -16.97
C GLU A 21 15.56 4.79 -15.81
N TRP A 22 15.50 5.29 -14.58
CA TRP A 22 15.56 4.46 -13.38
C TRP A 22 14.42 3.44 -13.33
N ALA A 23 13.18 3.85 -13.63
CA ALA A 23 12.04 2.94 -13.62
C ALA A 23 12.13 1.84 -14.69
N ILE A 24 12.69 2.13 -15.87
CA ILE A 24 12.94 1.15 -16.94
C ILE A 24 13.97 0.12 -16.49
N GLU A 25 15.09 0.56 -15.92
CA GLU A 25 16.16 -0.33 -15.43
C GLU A 25 15.67 -1.30 -14.35
N HIS A 26 14.70 -0.87 -13.54
CA HIS A 26 14.16 -1.66 -12.43
C HIS A 26 12.86 -2.39 -12.79
N TYR A 27 12.45 -2.41 -14.06
CA TYR A 27 11.22 -3.07 -14.55
C TYR A 27 9.93 -2.57 -13.87
N LEU A 28 9.91 -1.29 -13.50
CA LEU A 28 8.81 -0.64 -12.79
C LEU A 28 8.02 0.31 -13.71
N VAL A 29 8.15 0.23 -15.03
CA VAL A 29 7.59 1.25 -15.94
C VAL A 29 6.06 1.37 -15.78
N PHE A 30 5.62 2.50 -15.23
CA PHE A 30 4.22 2.88 -15.14
C PHE A 30 4.09 4.32 -15.59
N ARG A 31 3.39 4.53 -16.71
CA ARG A 31 3.20 5.85 -17.32
C ARG A 31 1.73 6.22 -17.35
N PHE A 32 1.43 7.48 -17.07
CA PHE A 32 0.07 7.99 -17.23
C PHE A 32 -0.30 8.05 -18.72
N PRO A 33 -1.50 7.59 -19.12
CA PRO A 33 -1.92 7.57 -20.53
C PRO A 33 -1.91 8.94 -21.22
N TRP A 34 -2.05 10.02 -20.45
CA TRP A 34 -2.10 11.40 -20.96
C TRP A 34 -0.75 12.14 -20.86
N ASP A 35 0.27 11.53 -20.26
CA ASP A 35 1.61 12.11 -20.13
C ASP A 35 2.69 11.02 -20.19
N PRO A 36 2.95 10.47 -21.39
CA PRO A 36 3.82 9.30 -21.57
C PRO A 36 5.32 9.62 -21.49
N GLU A 37 5.69 10.90 -21.39
CA GLU A 37 7.07 11.36 -21.22
C GLU A 37 7.37 11.82 -19.79
N ALA A 38 6.38 11.76 -18.89
CA ALA A 38 6.52 12.20 -17.51
C ALA A 38 6.76 11.07 -16.52
N ARG A 39 7.38 11.46 -15.40
CA ARG A 39 7.66 10.66 -14.21
C ARG A 39 6.44 9.83 -13.78
N GLY A 40 6.66 8.54 -13.53
CA GLY A 40 5.67 7.67 -12.89
C GLY A 40 5.52 7.97 -11.39
N ILE A 41 4.35 7.66 -10.83
CA ILE A 41 4.10 7.67 -9.38
C ILE A 41 4.11 6.24 -8.85
N TYR A 42 4.88 6.02 -7.78
CA TYR A 42 5.15 4.73 -7.19
C TYR A 42 4.90 4.74 -5.70
N PHE A 43 4.48 3.62 -5.14
CA PHE A 43 4.44 3.44 -3.70
C PHE A 43 5.74 2.83 -3.17
N LEU A 44 6.17 3.20 -1.97
CA LEU A 44 7.16 2.41 -1.23
C LEU A 44 6.45 1.20 -0.61
N LYS A 45 6.94 -0.02 -0.88
CA LYS A 45 6.25 -1.26 -0.48
C LYS A 45 5.94 -1.33 1.01
N ALA A 46 6.88 -1.00 1.89
CA ALA A 46 6.63 -1.01 3.33
C ALA A 46 5.53 -0.01 3.76
N LEU A 47 5.52 1.19 3.16
CA LEU A 47 4.52 2.21 3.47
C LEU A 47 3.13 1.83 2.93
N HIS A 48 3.08 1.22 1.74
CA HIS A 48 1.85 0.65 1.20
C HIS A 48 1.33 -0.50 2.07
N GLY A 49 2.22 -1.38 2.55
CA GLY A 49 1.88 -2.43 3.51
C GLY A 49 1.24 -1.87 4.80
N LEU A 50 1.82 -0.81 5.38
CA LEU A 50 1.26 -0.14 6.56
C LEU A 50 -0.10 0.52 6.27
N HIS A 51 -0.28 1.10 5.08
CA HIS A 51 -1.58 1.62 4.64
C HIS A 51 -2.62 0.50 4.59
N CYS A 52 -2.30 -0.62 3.95
CA CYS A 52 -3.18 -1.79 3.87
C CYS A 52 -3.52 -2.35 5.25
N LEU A 53 -2.55 -2.46 6.16
CA LEU A 53 -2.81 -2.89 7.55
C LEU A 53 -3.76 -1.96 8.29
N LYS A 54 -3.66 -0.63 8.08
CA LYS A 54 -4.60 0.34 8.65
C LYS A 54 -6.02 0.11 8.13
N VAL A 55 -6.18 -0.14 6.82
CA VAL A 55 -7.49 -0.44 6.21
C VAL A 55 -8.06 -1.75 6.76
N LEU A 56 -7.26 -2.81 6.83
CA LEU A 56 -7.66 -4.11 7.38
C LEU A 56 -8.11 -4.00 8.85
N ARG A 57 -7.35 -3.28 9.68
CA ARG A 57 -7.73 -3.02 11.08
C ARG A 57 -9.06 -2.30 11.18
N ARG A 58 -9.31 -1.31 10.31
CA ARG A 58 -10.59 -0.58 10.30
C ARG A 58 -11.74 -1.49 9.90
N ALA A 59 -11.58 -2.26 8.82
CA ALA A 59 -12.58 -3.21 8.37
C ALA A 59 -12.91 -4.25 9.46
N PHE A 60 -11.89 -4.76 10.13
CA PHE A 60 -12.07 -5.68 11.26
C PHE A 60 -12.84 -5.01 12.40
N ASN A 61 -12.44 -3.83 12.86
CA ASN A 61 -13.16 -3.12 13.93
C ASN A 61 -14.64 -2.84 13.56
N ASP A 62 -14.92 -2.53 12.30
CA ASP A 62 -16.29 -2.30 11.82
C ASP A 62 -17.10 -3.61 11.82
N TYR A 63 -16.47 -4.74 11.47
CA TYR A 63 -17.05 -6.08 11.58
C TYR A 63 -17.30 -6.49 13.05
N GLU A 64 -16.34 -6.28 13.95
CA GLU A 64 -16.49 -6.61 15.38
C GLU A 64 -17.67 -5.90 16.04
N ARG A 65 -18.05 -4.71 15.54
CA ARG A 65 -19.20 -3.95 16.05
C ARG A 65 -20.54 -4.51 15.57
N GLY A 66 -20.55 -5.33 14.53
CA GLY A 66 -21.75 -5.77 13.81
C GLY A 66 -22.08 -7.26 13.91
N ASP A 67 -21.10 -8.14 14.14
CA ASP A 67 -21.25 -9.60 13.97
C ASP A 67 -20.54 -10.45 15.05
N GLU A 68 -20.87 -11.74 15.11
CA GLU A 68 -20.11 -12.75 15.88
C GLU A 68 -18.81 -13.13 15.15
N ILE A 69 -17.67 -12.94 15.82
CA ILE A 69 -16.35 -13.15 15.25
C ILE A 69 -15.97 -14.65 15.35
N GLY A 70 -15.65 -15.29 14.22
CA GLY A 70 -15.19 -16.69 14.19
C GLY A 70 -13.80 -16.95 14.82
N SER A 71 -13.03 -15.91 15.09
CA SER A 71 -11.76 -15.90 15.85
C SER A 71 -11.89 -14.89 16.99
N SER A 72 -11.13 -15.02 18.09
CA SER A 72 -11.21 -13.98 19.13
C SER A 72 -10.65 -12.66 18.62
N ALA A 73 -11.32 -11.55 18.97
CA ALA A 73 -10.86 -10.17 18.78
C ALA A 73 -9.36 -10.00 19.06
N GLY A 74 -8.93 -10.49 20.21
CA GLY A 74 -7.55 -10.38 20.67
C GLY A 74 -6.54 -11.08 19.76
N HIS A 75 -6.89 -12.21 19.15
CA HIS A 75 -6.00 -12.91 18.23
C HIS A 75 -5.77 -12.07 16.96
N VAL A 76 -6.83 -11.53 16.37
CA VAL A 76 -6.72 -10.70 15.16
C VAL A 76 -5.94 -9.41 15.44
N HIS A 77 -6.20 -8.74 16.57
CA HIS A 77 -5.44 -7.55 16.97
C HIS A 77 -3.95 -7.84 17.19
N HIS A 78 -3.61 -8.97 17.81
CA HIS A 78 -2.22 -9.41 17.96
C HIS A 78 -1.54 -9.66 16.61
N CYS A 79 -2.21 -10.35 15.68
CA CYS A 79 -1.69 -10.61 14.34
C CYS A 79 -1.45 -9.31 13.57
N LEU A 80 -2.40 -8.37 13.60
CA LEU A 80 -2.26 -7.08 12.93
C LEU A 80 -1.09 -6.25 13.50
N ASP A 81 -0.87 -6.28 14.82
CA ASP A 81 0.29 -5.59 15.42
C ASP A 81 1.61 -6.30 15.10
N ALA A 82 1.65 -7.64 15.10
CA ALA A 82 2.84 -8.38 14.70
C ALA A 82 3.25 -8.06 13.25
N LEU A 83 2.30 -8.02 12.31
CA LEU A 83 2.54 -7.62 10.93
C LEU A 83 3.02 -6.16 10.82
N ARG A 84 2.44 -5.25 11.61
CA ARG A 84 2.89 -3.85 11.66
C ARG A 84 4.34 -3.75 12.15
N GLN A 85 4.69 -4.50 13.20
CA GLN A 85 6.06 -4.52 13.72
C GLN A 85 7.03 -5.07 12.68
N ASP A 86 6.69 -6.15 11.99
CA ASP A 86 7.52 -6.73 10.93
C ASP A 86 7.78 -5.71 9.81
N MET A 87 6.75 -5.04 9.29
CA MET A 87 6.90 -4.01 8.26
C MET A 87 7.75 -2.82 8.71
N MET A 88 7.72 -2.46 10.00
CA MET A 88 8.52 -1.36 10.54
C MET A 88 9.97 -1.76 10.81
N CYS A 89 10.22 -3.00 11.18
CA CYS A 89 11.56 -3.51 11.49
C CYS A 89 12.30 -4.00 10.24
N ASN A 90 11.56 -4.52 9.25
CA ASN A 90 12.07 -5.07 8.00
C ASN A 90 11.48 -4.30 6.80
N ALA A 91 11.60 -2.96 6.85
CA ALA A 91 10.98 -2.09 5.86
C ALA A 91 11.61 -2.30 4.46
N ASP A 92 10.81 -2.83 3.53
CA ASP A 92 11.12 -2.85 2.09
C ASP A 92 10.87 -1.45 1.47
N ASP A 93 11.95 -0.76 1.17
CA ASP A 93 11.97 0.57 0.55
C ASP A 93 11.95 0.53 -0.98
N SER A 94 11.80 -0.65 -1.60
CA SER A 94 11.68 -0.74 -3.04
C SER A 94 10.34 -0.14 -3.52
N PRO A 95 10.34 0.58 -4.65
CA PRO A 95 9.11 1.11 -5.23
C PRO A 95 8.24 0.01 -5.86
N MET A 96 6.93 0.22 -5.88
CA MET A 96 5.95 -0.59 -6.59
C MET A 96 4.96 0.31 -7.37
N PRO A 97 4.51 -0.10 -8.56
CA PRO A 97 3.56 0.69 -9.35
C PRO A 97 2.19 0.76 -8.66
N MET A 98 1.44 1.83 -8.93
CA MET A 98 0.10 2.04 -8.37
C MET A 98 -0.96 1.07 -8.90
N ASN A 99 -0.76 0.53 -10.11
CA ASN A 99 -1.71 -0.36 -10.75
C ASN A 99 -1.39 -1.84 -10.50
N ASP A 100 -2.49 -2.59 -10.38
CA ASP A 100 -2.71 -4.00 -10.06
C ASP A 100 -1.98 -5.02 -10.97
N PHE A 101 -0.67 -4.87 -11.14
CA PHE A 101 0.15 -6.02 -11.51
C PHE A 101 0.22 -6.91 -10.29
N PRO A 102 -0.22 -8.19 -10.38
CA PRO A 102 -0.20 -9.10 -9.26
C PRO A 102 1.21 -9.06 -8.66
N ASN A 103 1.28 -8.86 -7.35
CA ASN A 103 2.53 -8.78 -6.62
C ASN A 103 3.40 -9.99 -7.02
N ASN A 104 4.42 -9.78 -7.86
CA ASN A 104 5.43 -10.80 -8.14
C ASN A 104 6.38 -10.85 -6.94
N ILE A 105 5.85 -11.23 -5.77
CA ILE A 105 6.65 -11.57 -4.60
C ILE A 105 7.25 -12.94 -4.90
N GLY A 106 8.55 -12.98 -5.25
CA GLY A 106 9.31 -14.24 -5.34
C GLY A 106 9.94 -14.58 -6.68
N HIS A 107 10.53 -13.61 -7.38
CA HIS A 107 11.59 -13.90 -8.36
C HIS A 107 12.92 -13.36 -7.85
#